data_AF-A0A506X7P5-F1
#
_entry.id   AF-A0A506X7P5-F1
#
_cell.length_a   1.000
_cell.length_b   1.000
_cell.length_c   1.000
_cell.angle_alpha   90.00
_cell.angle_beta   90.00
_cell.angle_gamma   90.00
#
_symmetry.space_group_name_H-M   'P 1'
#
loop_
_entity.id
_entity.type
_entity.pdbx_description
1 polymer ?
#
loop_
_entity_poly.entity_id
_entity_poly.type
_entity_poly.pdbx_seq_one_letter_code
_entity_poly.pdbx_strand_id
1 'polypeptide(L)'
;MGALAGSLAACTPPPSGPPVVVLFPGQPDDDWGASAQVLRDELEGDGYAVEVRFAGDDIPRQLEQLREVLSAAPAAVVIAPVDPTSISAVLADAAPDEAAIISYDD
;
A
#
# COMPACT_ATOMS: atom_id res chain seq x y z
N MET A 1 -43.56 -14.11 26.60
CA MET A 1 -42.35 -13.32 26.91
C MET A 1 -41.16 -14.23 26.70
N GLY A 2 -40.56 -14.22 25.50
CA GLY A 2 -39.35 -14.98 25.18
C GLY A 2 -38.54 -14.10 24.24
N ALA A 3 -37.46 -13.53 24.76
CA ALA A 3 -36.70 -12.47 24.12
C ALA A 3 -35.93 -12.97 22.89
N LEU A 4 -36.04 -12.22 21.81
CA LEU A 4 -35.21 -12.30 20.60
C LEU A 4 -33.79 -11.84 20.96
N ALA A 5 -32.84 -12.77 21.03
CA ALA A 5 -31.42 -12.46 21.07
C ALA A 5 -30.91 -12.35 19.62
N GLY A 6 -30.96 -11.13 19.07
CA GLY A 6 -30.36 -10.79 17.80
C GLY A 6 -28.84 -10.73 17.95
N SER A 7 -28.14 -11.70 17.36
CA SER A 7 -26.69 -11.64 17.18
C SER A 7 -26.36 -10.48 16.25
N LEU A 8 -25.82 -9.40 16.80
CA LEU A 8 -25.13 -8.37 16.05
C LEU A 8 -23.80 -8.97 15.57
N ALA A 9 -23.86 -9.73 14.47
CA ALA A 9 -22.68 -9.95 13.65
C ALA A 9 -22.26 -8.57 13.16
N ALA A 10 -21.15 -8.06 13.69
CA ALA A 10 -20.47 -6.91 13.13
C ALA A 10 -20.10 -7.29 11.70
N CYS A 11 -20.94 -6.92 10.74
CA CYS A 11 -20.53 -6.80 9.35
C CYS A 11 -19.54 -5.64 9.30
N THR A 12 -18.28 -5.89 9.65
CA THR A 12 -17.18 -5.21 8.97
C THR A 12 -17.32 -5.66 7.52
N PRO A 13 -17.68 -4.76 6.58
CA PRO A 13 -17.57 -5.09 5.17
C PRO A 13 -16.13 -5.52 4.92
N PRO A 14 -15.86 -6.55 4.09
CA PRO A 14 -14.50 -6.74 3.58
C PRO A 14 -14.04 -5.39 2.99
N PRO A 15 -12.76 -5.01 3.14
CA PRO A 15 -12.24 -3.73 2.68
C PRO A 15 -12.70 -3.50 1.24
N SER A 16 -13.72 -2.67 1.08
CA SER A 16 -14.42 -2.49 -0.19
C SER A 16 -13.88 -1.21 -0.79
N GLY A 17 -12.65 -1.31 -1.27
CA GLY A 17 -11.90 -0.20 -1.83
C GLY A 17 -10.60 -0.69 -2.45
N PRO A 18 -10.03 0.07 -3.40
CA PRO A 18 -8.73 -0.25 -3.95
C PRO A 18 -7.68 -0.25 -2.83
N PRO A 19 -6.72 -1.19 -2.82
CA PRO A 19 -5.78 -1.33 -1.73
C PRO A 19 -4.84 -0.13 -1.63
N VAL A 20 -4.27 0.08 -0.45
CA VAL A 20 -3.09 0.92 -0.25
C VAL A 20 -1.87 0.06 -0.50
N VAL A 21 -1.05 0.43 -1.48
CA VAL A 21 0.16 -0.33 -1.80
C VAL A 21 1.39 0.41 -1.29
N VAL A 22 2.22 -0.27 -0.52
CA VAL A 22 3.46 0.23 0.05
C VAL A 22 4.65 -0.44 -0.65
N LEU A 23 5.52 0.35 -1.26
CA LEU A 23 6.69 -0.08 -2.01
C LEU A 23 7.94 0.38 -1.28
N PHE A 24 8.61 -0.53 -0.57
CA PHE A 24 9.87 -0.24 0.11
C PHE A 24 11.08 -0.60 -0.77
N PRO A 25 12.19 0.15 -0.64
CA PRO A 25 13.38 -0.06 -1.44
C PRO A 25 14.13 -1.29 -0.94
N GLY A 26 14.28 -1.46 0.37
CA GLY A 26 15.07 -2.54 0.97
C GLY A 26 14.33 -3.86 1.12
N GLN A 27 14.68 -4.61 2.16
CA GLN A 27 14.18 -5.93 2.48
C GLN A 27 13.32 -5.91 3.76
N PRO A 28 12.46 -6.92 3.97
CA PRO A 28 11.65 -7.02 5.20
C PRO A 28 12.47 -7.18 6.48
N ASP A 29 13.73 -7.62 6.38
CA ASP A 29 14.64 -7.77 7.53
C ASP A 29 15.33 -6.46 7.94
N ASP A 30 15.20 -5.40 7.13
CA ASP A 30 15.70 -4.07 7.45
C ASP A 30 14.70 -3.29 8.32
N ASP A 31 15.03 -2.05 8.69
CA ASP A 31 14.14 -1.15 9.45
C ASP A 31 12.77 -0.95 8.76
N TRP A 32 12.72 -1.12 7.44
CA TRP A 32 11.50 -1.11 6.62
C TRP A 32 10.46 -2.16 7.05
N GLY A 33 10.88 -3.30 7.59
CA GLY A 33 9.98 -4.35 8.06
C GLY A 33 9.11 -3.92 9.25
N ALA A 34 9.67 -3.12 10.16
CA ALA A 34 8.92 -2.57 11.29
C ALA A 34 7.91 -1.52 10.80
N SER A 35 8.34 -0.61 9.93
CA SER A 35 7.47 0.40 9.30
C SER A 35 6.33 -0.24 8.50
N ALA A 36 6.61 -1.32 7.77
CA ALA A 36 5.62 -2.10 7.06
C ALA A 36 4.55 -2.69 7.99
N GLN A 37 4.95 -3.26 9.13
CA GLN A 37 4.00 -3.83 10.09
C GLN A 37 3.11 -2.74 10.70
N VAL A 38 3.69 -1.62 11.11
CA VAL A 38 2.93 -0.49 11.69
C VAL A 38 1.92 0.06 10.68
N LEU A 39 2.35 0.37 9.45
CA LEU A 39 1.46 0.87 8.41
C LEU A 39 0.34 -0.12 8.09
N ARG A 40 0.65 -1.41 8.05
CA ARG A 40 -0.36 -2.45 7.82
C ARG A 40 -1.37 -2.48 8.95
N ASP A 41 -0.93 -2.55 10.21
CA ASP A 41 -1.83 -2.65 11.36
C ASP A 41 -2.76 -1.42 11.46
N GLU A 42 -2.23 -0.21 11.22
CA GLU A 42 -3.00 1.03 11.25
C GLU A 42 -4.05 1.08 10.11
N LEU A 43 -3.62 0.85 8.87
CA LEU A 43 -4.50 0.91 7.70
C LEU A 43 -5.51 -0.24 7.65
N GLU A 44 -5.11 -1.46 8.03
CA GLU A 44 -6.04 -2.60 8.19
C GLU A 44 -7.03 -2.34 9.33
N GLY A 45 -6.59 -1.69 10.42
CA GLY A 45 -7.44 -1.23 11.52
C GLY A 45 -8.50 -0.20 11.09
N ASP A 46 -8.15 0.67 10.15
CA ASP A 46 -9.05 1.63 9.53
C ASP A 46 -9.96 1.02 8.44
N GLY A 47 -9.75 -0.27 8.11
CA GLY A 47 -10.58 -1.01 7.15
C GLY A 47 -10.10 -0.92 5.70
N TYR A 48 -8.83 -0.55 5.46
CA TYR A 48 -8.20 -0.60 4.15
C TYR A 48 -7.46 -1.93 3.93
N ALA A 49 -7.42 -2.40 2.69
CA ALA A 49 -6.53 -3.50 2.31
C ALA A 49 -5.13 -2.94 2.06
N VAL A 50 -4.11 -3.53 2.67
CA VAL A 50 -2.73 -3.06 2.54
C VAL A 50 -1.89 -4.13 1.88
N GLU A 51 -1.14 -3.74 0.85
CA GLU A 51 -0.17 -4.61 0.20
C GLU A 51 1.22 -4.02 0.36
N VAL A 52 2.13 -4.73 1.03
CA VAL A 52 3.52 -4.30 1.17
C VAL A 52 4.40 -5.11 0.23
N ARG A 53 5.21 -4.42 -0.57
CA ARG A 53 6.18 -4.98 -1.49
C ARG A 53 7.57 -4.42 -1.19
N PHE A 54 8.55 -5.30 -1.28
CA PHE A 54 9.96 -4.98 -1.11
C PHE A 54 10.69 -5.16 -2.44
N ALA A 55 11.50 -4.17 -2.81
CA ALA A 55 12.30 -4.21 -4.03
C ALA A 55 13.69 -4.81 -3.83
N GLY A 56 14.22 -4.84 -2.60
CA GLY A 56 15.55 -5.39 -2.30
C GLY A 56 16.69 -4.62 -3.00
N ASP A 57 16.62 -3.29 -2.99
CA ASP A 57 17.53 -2.33 -3.62
C ASP A 57 17.66 -2.48 -5.14
N ASP A 58 16.68 -3.14 -5.77
CA ASP A 58 16.62 -3.36 -7.21
C ASP A 58 15.71 -2.32 -7.89
N ILE A 59 16.33 -1.33 -8.55
CA ILE A 59 15.62 -0.27 -9.27
C ILE A 59 14.70 -0.84 -10.38
N PRO A 60 15.17 -1.71 -11.30
CA PRO A 60 14.30 -2.33 -12.31
C PRO A 60 13.04 -2.98 -11.72
N ARG A 61 13.21 -3.77 -10.67
CA ARG A 61 12.13 -4.46 -9.97
C ARG A 61 11.15 -3.47 -9.35
N GLN A 62 11.64 -2.42 -8.71
CA GLN A 62 10.77 -1.40 -8.10
C GLN A 62 9.96 -0.66 -9.17
N LEU A 63 10.55 -0.36 -10.33
CA LEU A 63 9.84 0.27 -11.45
C LEU A 63 8.75 -0.64 -12.02
N GLU A 64 9.02 -1.95 -12.16
CA GLU A 64 8.02 -2.93 -12.59
C GLU A 64 6.86 -3.02 -11.59
N GLN A 65 7.17 -3.17 -10.30
CA GLN A 65 6.17 -3.19 -9.24
C GLN A 65 5.33 -1.91 -9.23
N LEU A 66 5.96 -0.74 -9.35
CA LEU A 66 5.24 0.53 -9.40
C LEU A 66 4.29 0.59 -10.60
N ARG A 67 4.73 0.17 -11.80
CA ARG A 67 3.86 0.17 -13.00
C ARG A 67 2.66 -0.75 -12.85
N GLU A 68 2.85 -1.94 -12.29
CA GLU A 68 1.75 -2.86 -11.99
C GLU A 68 0.76 -2.23 -11.02
N VAL A 69 1.28 -1.59 -9.96
CA VAL A 69 0.48 -0.91 -8.95
C VAL A 69 -0.29 0.24 -9.56
N LEU A 70 0.33 1.14 -10.32
CA LEU A 70 -0.37 2.25 -10.98
C LEU A 70 -1.46 1.75 -11.94
N SER A 71 -1.20 0.65 -12.66
CA SER A 71 -2.19 0.03 -13.54
C SER A 71 -3.39 -0.57 -12.80
N ALA A 72 -3.23 -0.95 -11.53
CA ALA A 72 -4.31 -1.48 -10.69
C ALA A 72 -5.20 -0.39 -10.08
N ALA A 73 -4.86 0.90 -10.25
CA ALA A 73 -5.56 2.05 -9.68
C ALA A 73 -5.84 1.92 -8.17
N PRO A 74 -4.79 1.77 -7.34
CA PRO A 74 -4.89 1.70 -5.87
C PRO A 74 -5.46 3.00 -5.30
N ALA A 75 -5.98 2.95 -4.07
CA ALA A 75 -6.45 4.15 -3.37
C ALA A 75 -5.28 5.09 -3.05
N ALA A 76 -4.17 4.50 -2.62
CA ALA A 76 -2.93 5.22 -2.35
C ALA A 76 -1.73 4.32 -2.65
N VAL A 77 -0.64 4.96 -3.05
CA VAL A 77 0.67 4.33 -3.25
C VAL A 77 1.65 5.03 -2.34
N VAL A 78 2.13 4.33 -1.33
CA VAL A 78 3.25 4.77 -0.51
C VAL A 78 4.51 4.19 -1.13
N ILE A 79 5.45 5.02 -1.56
CA ILE A 79 6.67 4.56 -2.21
C ILE A 79 7.90 5.20 -1.60
N ALA A 80 8.84 4.36 -1.20
CA ALA A 80 10.18 4.74 -0.81
C ALA A 80 11.13 4.38 -1.96
N PRO A 81 11.54 5.35 -2.79
CA PRO A 81 12.25 5.08 -4.03
C PRO A 81 13.70 4.67 -3.78
N VAL A 82 14.16 3.60 -4.44
CA VAL A 82 15.60 3.26 -4.51
C VAL A 82 16.35 4.36 -5.29
N ASP A 83 15.78 4.77 -6.42
CA ASP A 83 16.24 5.93 -7.19
C ASP A 83 15.09 6.91 -7.44
N PRO A 84 15.04 8.05 -6.74
CA PRO A 84 13.93 8.99 -6.85
C PRO A 84 13.81 9.60 -8.25
N THR A 85 14.89 9.67 -9.02
CA THR A 85 14.89 10.23 -10.37
C THR A 85 14.12 9.34 -11.34
N SER A 86 14.43 8.03 -11.35
CA SER A 86 13.76 7.04 -12.20
C SER A 86 12.29 6.89 -11.85
N ILE A 87 11.97 6.88 -10.54
CA ILE A 87 10.59 6.80 -10.06
C ILE A 87 9.80 8.04 -10.46
N SER A 88 10.36 9.24 -10.27
CA SER A 88 9.69 10.49 -10.66
C SER A 88 9.36 10.52 -12.15
N ALA A 89 10.23 9.99 -13.01
CA ALA A 89 9.98 9.91 -14.45
C ALA A 89 8.80 8.98 -14.78
N VAL A 90 8.65 7.85 -14.09
CA VAL A 90 7.50 6.93 -14.27
C VAL A 90 6.22 7.56 -13.75
N LEU A 91 6.26 8.20 -12.58
CA LEU A 91 5.09 8.87 -12.02
C LEU A 91 4.62 10.03 -12.90
N ALA A 92 5.54 10.79 -13.51
CA ALA A 92 5.16 11.87 -14.42
C ALA A 92 4.44 11.38 -15.70
N ASP A 93 4.67 10.13 -16.12
CA ASP A 93 4.07 9.53 -17.31
C ASP A 93 2.78 8.73 -16.99
N ALA A 94 2.75 8.07 -15.83
CA ALA A 94 1.77 7.04 -15.49
C ALA A 94 1.02 7.25 -14.17
N ALA A 95 1.16 8.39 -13.49
CA ALA A 95 0.40 8.67 -12.27
C ALA A 95 -1.12 8.72 -12.57
N PRO A 96 -1.94 7.92 -11.87
CA PRO A 96 -3.39 8.03 -11.96
C PRO A 96 -3.85 9.35 -11.35
N ASP A 97 -4.76 10.07 -12.02
CA ASP A 97 -5.35 11.31 -11.50
C ASP A 97 -6.03 11.14 -10.12
N GLU A 98 -6.47 9.92 -9.78
CA GLU A 98 -7.22 9.62 -8.55
C GLU A 98 -6.39 8.89 -7.47
N ALA A 99 -5.17 8.42 -7.77
CA ALA A 99 -4.36 7.69 -6.80
C ALA A 99 -3.47 8.66 -6.01
N ALA A 100 -3.58 8.63 -4.68
CA ALA A 100 -2.69 9.42 -3.82
C ALA A 100 -1.29 8.80 -3.79
N ILE A 101 -0.30 9.48 -4.38
CA ILE A 101 1.10 9.04 -4.31
C ILE A 101 1.79 9.75 -3.15
N ILE A 102 2.31 8.97 -2.22
CA ILE A 102 2.99 9.43 -1.02
C ILE A 102 4.43 8.93 -1.10
N SER A 103 5.38 9.86 -1.25
CA SER A 103 6.79 9.51 -1.08
C SER A 103 7.08 9.30 0.40
N TYR A 104 7.60 8.13 0.73
CA TYR A 104 8.07 7.80 2.06
C TYR A 104 9.61 7.77 2.02
N ASP A 105 10.23 8.56 2.88
CA ASP A 105 11.68 8.57 3.07
C ASP A 105 11.90 8.47 4.59
N ASP A 106 13.08 8.02 5.01
CA ASP A 106 13.44 7.93 6.44
C ASP A 106 13.64 9.32 7.07
#